data_AF-A0ABD2W7R7-F1
#
_entry.id   AF-A0ABD2W7R7-F1
#
_cell.length_a   1.000
_cell.length_b   1.000
_cell.length_c   1.000
_cell.angle_alpha   90.00
_cell.angle_beta   90.00
_cell.angle_gamma   90.00
#
_symmetry.space_group_name_H-M   'P 1'
#
loop_
_entity.id
_entity.type
_entity.pdbx_description
1 polymer ?
#
loop_
_entity_poly.entity_id
_entity_poly.type
_entity_poly.pdbx_seq_one_letter_code
_entity_poly.pdbx_strand_id
1 'polypeptide(L)'
;MDAFFDGAKEIASLKPLFIAAHIKEDDFFNLDLPNIIKILNNDVNAVSLFLPAFQSEKRNKNNNIELGDEILADDEVAPMDLEKEKTLPANIPDDFEYVKNTLYYKLEKTIEGKVILGLYKYKKKILYRRLKYLIVQLFIIENPITYKITNQRWLEILEEVLELFPTITPTDWYQPQRTNAKGDEISASGCLVNYYKKYRTNLGWARIINTSSKKATNKPTTCTEVDNTDLSLLPLTDKDRSLYTLKHITDVWDESFTRRIQSLAQQKNKKIVIHFGAYWRKFVCLHSSFGLDLLKTDAIKILNKLVESNSLSSKIADNFVKRFRTRWDELSIKICDFEDSSPIESVKDFRNKYQYWKEIPKSVLALFYCAFRLTKLHTVKIEGKGTFKFLREQCVDHFITVLSDDSEIDSYKRKVKKQFEERGLEICPYIIFCGRLDAIKKLYVVVQDVHYEIKSTDPVEAVQVCMSTSLALHSWQDTCSYVWLYLLEHVHSIRPDLSAAFPVKKTANYVKNYIKKFDSSFSAEGITS
;
A
#
# COMPACT_ATOMS: atom_id res chain seq x y z
N MET A 1 -23.15 45.72 11.73
CA MET A 1 -22.85 44.40 11.11
C MET A 1 -21.34 44.25 11.17
N ASP A 2 -20.76 44.35 12.38
CA ASP A 2 -19.35 44.78 12.57
C ASP A 2 -18.73 44.09 13.79
N ALA A 3 -18.78 42.76 13.81
CA ALA A 3 -18.23 41.94 14.92
C ALA A 3 -17.46 40.70 14.45
N PHE A 4 -17.13 40.62 13.15
CA PHE A 4 -16.55 39.42 12.52
C PHE A 4 -15.10 39.58 12.04
N PHE A 5 -14.45 40.73 12.30
CA PHE A 5 -13.14 41.07 11.71
C PHE A 5 -11.97 41.28 12.68
N ASP A 6 -12.15 41.21 14.00
CA ASP A 6 -11.04 41.44 14.96
C ASP A 6 -10.11 40.23 15.13
N GLY A 7 -10.60 39.00 14.94
CA GLY A 7 -9.80 37.78 15.12
C GLY A 7 -8.57 37.66 14.20
N ALA A 8 -8.53 38.40 13.08
CA ALA A 8 -7.40 38.38 12.16
C ALA A 8 -6.18 39.19 12.64
N LYS A 9 -6.36 40.15 13.56
CA LYS A 9 -5.27 41.01 14.06
C LYS A 9 -4.48 40.42 15.23
N GLU A 10 -5.10 39.62 16.10
CA GLU A 10 -4.39 39.02 17.25
C GLU A 10 -3.35 37.95 16.86
N ILE A 11 -3.56 37.26 15.73
CA ILE A 11 -2.68 36.17 15.24
C ILE A 11 -1.24 36.67 14.96
N ALA A 12 -1.04 37.97 14.73
CA ALA A 12 0.28 38.57 14.51
C ALA A 12 1.18 38.66 15.78
N SER A 13 0.65 38.37 16.97
CA SER A 13 1.38 38.53 18.25
C SER A 13 1.79 37.22 18.94
N LEU A 14 1.35 36.06 18.45
CA LEU A 14 1.51 34.77 19.12
C LEU A 14 2.82 34.05 18.77
N LYS A 15 3.47 33.46 19.77
CA LYS A 15 4.74 32.72 19.62
C LYS A 15 4.58 31.45 18.76
N PRO A 16 5.65 30.98 18.05
CA PRO A 16 5.54 29.94 17.03
C PRO A 16 4.85 28.63 17.45
N LEU A 17 5.09 28.14 18.68
CA LEU A 17 4.47 26.90 19.17
C LEU A 17 2.94 26.97 19.29
N PHE A 18 2.35 28.16 19.45
CA PHE A 18 0.90 28.31 19.60
C PHE A 18 0.16 28.23 18.26
N ILE A 19 0.79 28.63 17.15
CA ILE A 19 0.15 28.62 15.83
C ILE A 19 -0.11 27.19 15.34
N ALA A 20 0.83 26.27 15.59
CA ALA A 20 0.69 24.86 15.21
C ALA A 20 -0.38 24.10 16.01
N ALA A 21 -0.84 24.66 17.14
CA ALA A 21 -1.80 24.02 18.04
C ALA A 21 -3.27 24.46 17.82
N HIS A 22 -3.55 25.40 16.90
CA HIS A 22 -4.88 26.00 16.71
C HIS A 22 -5.39 26.01 15.26
N ILE A 23 -4.61 25.56 14.28
CA ILE A 23 -5.13 25.27 12.93
C ILE A 23 -5.72 23.85 12.96
N LYS A 24 -7.02 23.71 12.69
CA LYS A 24 -7.63 22.37 12.52
C LYS A 24 -7.09 21.75 11.23
N GLU A 25 -6.93 20.43 11.18
CA GLU A 25 -6.38 19.75 10.00
C GLU A 25 -7.21 20.04 8.72
N ASP A 26 -8.54 20.14 8.84
CA ASP A 26 -9.45 20.56 7.76
C ASP A 26 -9.12 21.94 7.17
N ASP A 27 -8.77 22.91 8.02
CA ASP A 27 -8.37 24.25 7.60
C ASP A 27 -6.99 24.21 6.91
N PHE A 28 -6.11 23.29 7.33
CA PHE A 28 -4.77 23.12 6.76
C PHE A 28 -4.80 22.58 5.32
N PHE A 29 -5.66 21.60 5.01
CA PHE A 29 -5.76 21.03 3.66
C PHE A 29 -6.29 22.03 2.62
N ASN A 30 -7.10 22.99 3.08
CA ASN A 30 -7.62 24.09 2.27
C ASN A 30 -6.66 25.29 2.14
N LEU A 31 -5.48 25.25 2.77
CA LEU A 31 -4.52 26.35 2.64
C LEU A 31 -3.99 26.47 1.20
N ASP A 32 -3.94 27.72 0.77
CA ASP A 32 -3.20 28.14 -0.41
C ASP A 32 -1.68 28.05 -0.16
N LEU A 33 -0.91 28.19 -1.24
CA LEU A 33 0.55 28.19 -1.15
C LEU A 33 1.07 29.30 -0.20
N PRO A 34 0.60 30.57 -0.26
CA PRO A 34 0.92 31.63 0.71
C PRO A 34 0.86 31.21 2.19
N ASN A 35 -0.24 30.60 2.64
CA ASN A 35 -0.39 30.24 4.05
C ASN A 35 0.49 29.05 4.46
N ILE A 36 0.66 28.05 3.58
CA ILE A 36 1.61 26.95 3.81
C ILE A 36 3.02 27.49 4.05
N ILE A 37 3.48 28.48 3.26
CA ILE A 37 4.84 29.00 3.48
C ILE A 37 4.97 30.01 4.63
N LYS A 38 3.87 30.67 5.05
CA LYS A 38 3.82 31.39 6.33
C LYS A 38 4.07 30.47 7.53
N ILE A 39 3.62 29.20 7.46
CA ILE A 39 3.87 28.18 8.49
C ILE A 39 5.32 27.70 8.44
N LEU A 40 5.86 27.43 7.25
CA LEU A 40 7.27 27.00 7.05
C LEU A 40 8.31 28.06 7.43
N ASN A 41 7.90 29.33 7.50
CA ASN A 41 8.68 30.44 8.05
C ASN A 41 8.91 30.32 9.57
N ASN A 42 7.92 29.80 10.32
CA ASN A 42 7.90 29.85 11.78
C ASN A 42 8.57 28.63 12.45
N ASP A 43 8.54 27.46 11.83
CA ASP A 43 9.37 26.31 12.21
C ASP A 43 9.72 25.41 11.02
N VAL A 44 11.02 25.18 10.84
CA VAL A 44 11.59 24.30 9.80
C VAL A 44 11.35 22.83 10.13
N ASN A 45 11.35 22.48 11.41
CA ASN A 45 11.14 21.12 11.89
C ASN A 45 9.67 20.72 11.90
N ALA A 46 8.73 21.66 11.72
CA ALA A 46 7.34 21.36 11.39
C ALA A 46 7.25 20.44 10.15
N VAL A 47 8.16 20.61 9.17
CA VAL A 47 8.30 19.70 8.01
C VAL A 47 8.50 18.24 8.44
N SER A 48 9.17 17.99 9.57
CA SER A 48 9.40 16.64 10.12
C SER A 48 8.22 16.08 10.92
N LEU A 49 7.33 16.94 11.42
CA LEU A 49 6.07 16.54 12.07
C LEU A 49 5.06 15.98 11.07
N PHE A 50 5.09 16.45 9.83
CA PHE A 50 4.11 16.05 8.80
C PHE A 50 4.61 14.93 7.87
N LEU A 51 5.88 14.51 7.95
CA LEU A 51 6.50 13.60 6.96
C LEU A 51 7.14 12.34 7.60
N PRO A 52 6.56 11.15 7.40
CA PRO A 52 6.95 9.95 8.16
C PRO A 52 8.24 9.26 7.74
N ALA A 53 8.82 9.62 6.59
CA ALA A 53 9.79 8.77 5.89
C ALA A 53 11.25 8.86 6.39
N PHE A 54 11.56 9.63 7.44
CA PHE A 54 12.96 10.00 7.78
C PHE A 54 13.37 9.96 9.25
N GLN A 55 12.56 9.40 10.17
CA GLN A 55 12.98 9.25 11.57
C GLN A 55 13.86 8.01 11.86
N SER A 56 14.10 7.13 10.88
CA SER A 56 14.75 5.82 11.11
C SER A 56 16.29 5.82 11.17
N GLU A 57 16.99 6.83 10.64
CA GLU A 57 18.45 6.74 10.41
C GLU A 57 19.34 7.50 11.42
N LYS A 58 18.79 8.34 12.30
CA LYS A 58 19.60 9.18 13.21
C LYS A 58 19.99 8.54 14.56
N ARG A 59 19.73 7.24 14.82
CA ARG A 59 19.96 6.64 16.16
C ARG A 59 20.92 5.45 16.28
N ASN A 60 21.39 4.83 15.20
CA ASN A 60 22.37 3.74 15.28
C ASN A 60 23.79 4.18 14.83
N LYS A 61 24.42 5.00 15.67
CA LYS A 61 25.89 5.10 15.75
C LYS A 61 26.31 4.93 17.21
N ASN A 62 26.45 3.66 17.62
CA ASN A 62 27.34 3.15 18.67
C ASN A 62 26.95 1.69 18.94
N ASN A 63 27.84 0.76 18.56
CA ASN A 63 28.26 -0.42 19.31
C ASN A 63 29.06 -1.33 18.38
N ASN A 64 30.39 -1.37 18.58
CA ASN A 64 31.23 -2.46 18.08
C ASN A 64 31.06 -3.68 19.01
N ILE A 65 31.20 -4.89 18.47
CA ILE A 65 31.87 -6.07 19.06
C ILE A 65 31.96 -7.15 17.96
N GLU A 66 33.02 -7.96 18.00
CA GLU A 66 33.55 -8.77 16.89
C GLU A 66 33.28 -10.29 17.03
N LEU A 67 33.77 -11.07 16.04
CA LEU A 67 33.68 -12.53 15.81
C LEU A 67 32.28 -13.05 15.41
N GLY A 68 32.08 -13.90 14.39
CA GLY A 68 33.00 -14.63 13.51
C GLY A 68 32.68 -16.14 13.54
N ASP A 69 32.54 -16.89 12.44
CA ASP A 69 32.60 -16.61 10.98
C ASP A 69 31.54 -17.49 10.27
N GLU A 70 31.34 -17.63 8.95
CA GLU A 70 32.08 -17.28 7.72
C GLU A 70 31.05 -17.10 6.57
N ILE A 71 31.24 -16.14 5.65
CA ILE A 71 30.41 -15.99 4.43
C ILE A 71 31.28 -15.56 3.24
N LEU A 72 31.20 -16.31 2.14
CA LEU A 72 31.89 -16.02 0.87
C LEU A 72 31.44 -14.67 0.29
N ALA A 73 32.41 -13.84 -0.07
CA ALA A 73 32.19 -12.56 -0.74
C ALA A 73 31.81 -12.76 -2.20
N ASP A 74 30.80 -12.01 -2.66
CA ASP A 74 30.57 -11.67 -4.07
C ASP A 74 29.95 -10.26 -4.13
N ASP A 75 30.55 -9.41 -4.96
CA ASP A 75 30.19 -8.03 -5.35
C ASP A 75 29.78 -7.01 -4.26
N GLU A 76 30.71 -6.10 -3.99
CA GLU A 76 30.54 -4.90 -3.17
C GLU A 76 29.34 -4.04 -3.63
N VAL A 77 28.26 -4.06 -2.83
CA VAL A 77 27.30 -2.95 -2.83
C VAL A 77 28.02 -1.73 -2.27
N ALA A 78 28.53 -0.88 -3.16
CA ALA A 78 29.16 0.38 -2.78
C ALA A 78 28.30 1.13 -1.74
N PRO A 79 28.89 1.63 -0.64
CA PRO A 79 28.13 2.16 0.48
C PRO A 79 27.22 3.30 0.02
N MET A 80 25.92 3.18 0.32
CA MET A 80 24.94 4.23 0.08
C MET A 80 25.40 5.52 0.77
N ASP A 81 25.77 6.51 -0.03
CA ASP A 81 26.12 7.84 0.44
C ASP A 81 24.97 8.39 1.31
N LEU A 82 25.25 8.62 2.60
CA LEU A 82 24.41 9.48 3.45
C LEU A 82 24.20 10.82 2.75
N GLU A 83 23.09 11.50 3.03
CA GLU A 83 22.77 12.82 2.48
C GLU A 83 23.94 13.80 2.62
N LYS A 84 24.75 13.95 1.56
CA LYS A 84 25.74 15.01 1.45
C LYS A 84 24.99 16.30 1.21
N GLU A 85 24.81 17.09 2.27
CA GLU A 85 24.27 18.44 2.21
C GLU A 85 25.14 19.31 1.28
N LYS A 86 24.76 19.38 0.00
CA LYS A 86 25.29 20.36 -0.95
C LYS A 86 24.51 21.65 -0.80
N THR A 87 24.96 22.53 0.09
CA THR A 87 24.68 23.96 -0.03
C THR A 87 25.36 24.48 -1.30
N LEU A 88 24.56 24.78 -2.32
CA LEU A 88 24.99 25.37 -3.60
C LEU A 88 24.54 26.85 -3.67
N PRO A 89 25.24 27.70 -4.45
CA PRO A 89 25.31 29.13 -4.18
C PRO A 89 23.98 29.87 -4.39
N ALA A 90 23.74 30.84 -3.51
CA ALA A 90 22.59 31.73 -3.57
C ALA A 90 22.74 32.71 -4.74
N ASN A 91 21.87 32.58 -5.75
CA ASN A 91 21.62 33.59 -6.78
C ASN A 91 20.18 33.47 -7.33
N ILE A 92 19.24 33.15 -6.44
CA ILE A 92 17.80 33.22 -6.71
C ILE A 92 17.25 34.37 -5.87
N PRO A 93 16.66 35.41 -6.49
CA PRO A 93 16.05 36.53 -5.77
C PRO A 93 15.00 36.12 -4.73
N ASP A 94 14.82 36.94 -3.69
CA ASP A 94 13.83 36.71 -2.62
C ASP A 94 12.38 36.88 -3.11
N ASP A 95 12.18 37.63 -4.19
CA ASP A 95 10.89 37.81 -4.90
C ASP A 95 10.59 36.70 -5.93
N PHE A 96 11.32 35.58 -5.90
CA PHE A 96 11.11 34.43 -6.79
C PHE A 96 9.65 33.93 -6.81
N GLU A 97 8.98 34.16 -7.93
CA GLU A 97 7.71 33.53 -8.28
C GLU A 97 7.94 32.26 -9.11
N TYR A 98 7.02 31.30 -8.98
CA TYR A 98 7.05 30.09 -9.77
C TYR A 98 6.56 30.34 -11.21
N VAL A 99 7.34 29.84 -12.17
CA VAL A 99 6.85 29.65 -13.54
C VAL A 99 5.64 28.71 -13.50
N LYS A 100 4.48 29.17 -13.98
CA LYS A 100 3.23 28.39 -13.94
C LYS A 100 3.14 27.39 -15.09
N ASN A 101 4.11 26.48 -15.16
CA ASN A 101 4.20 25.43 -16.16
C ASN A 101 3.31 24.21 -15.83
N THR A 102 3.32 23.17 -16.68
CA THR A 102 2.49 21.97 -16.49
C THR A 102 2.74 21.30 -15.13
N LEU A 103 4.01 21.19 -14.74
CA LEU A 103 4.41 20.55 -13.50
C LEU A 103 3.97 21.36 -12.28
N TYR A 104 4.02 22.70 -12.33
CA TYR A 104 3.54 23.58 -11.27
C TYR A 104 2.09 23.24 -10.88
N TYR A 105 1.18 23.25 -11.86
CA TYR A 105 -0.24 22.98 -11.61
C TYR A 105 -0.50 21.54 -11.13
N LYS A 106 0.31 20.56 -11.53
CA LYS A 106 0.20 19.19 -11.00
C LYS A 106 0.69 19.07 -9.56
N LEU A 107 1.77 19.77 -9.22
CA LEU A 107 2.29 19.83 -7.85
C LEU A 107 1.30 20.58 -6.93
N GLU A 108 0.82 21.75 -7.35
CA GLU A 108 -0.13 22.59 -6.60
C GLU A 108 -1.46 21.89 -6.26
N LYS A 109 -1.91 20.97 -7.12
CA LYS A 109 -3.08 20.11 -6.88
C LYS A 109 -2.91 19.07 -5.78
N THR A 110 -1.69 18.86 -5.26
CA THR A 110 -1.41 17.83 -4.25
C THR A 110 -0.77 18.45 -3.02
N ILE A 111 -1.11 17.96 -1.82
CA ILE A 111 -0.48 18.40 -0.57
C ILE A 111 1.04 18.13 -0.61
N GLU A 112 1.41 16.96 -1.14
CA GLU A 112 2.80 16.55 -1.42
C GLU A 112 3.56 17.60 -2.24
N GLY A 113 2.99 18.04 -3.37
CA GLY A 113 3.58 19.03 -4.26
C GLY A 113 3.56 20.46 -3.69
N LYS A 114 2.46 20.88 -3.04
CA LYS A 114 2.41 22.15 -2.28
C LYS A 114 3.52 22.25 -1.24
N VAL A 115 3.81 21.15 -0.51
CA VAL A 115 4.92 21.10 0.46
C VAL A 115 6.30 21.19 -0.20
N ILE A 116 6.49 20.53 -1.36
CA ILE A 116 7.75 20.60 -2.11
C ILE A 116 7.98 22.03 -2.65
N LEU A 117 6.94 22.66 -3.21
CA LEU A 117 6.98 24.06 -3.65
C LEU A 117 7.22 25.01 -2.47
N GLY A 118 6.46 24.90 -1.38
CA GLY A 118 6.65 25.75 -0.20
C GLY A 118 8.07 25.67 0.37
N LEU A 119 8.58 24.45 0.56
CA LEU A 119 9.93 24.26 1.09
C LEU A 119 11.01 24.82 0.15
N TYR A 120 10.82 24.64 -1.17
CA TYR A 120 11.79 25.15 -2.13
C TYR A 120 11.79 26.67 -2.21
N LYS A 121 10.62 27.32 -2.33
CA LYS A 121 10.55 28.78 -2.46
C LYS A 121 11.34 29.50 -1.36
N TYR A 122 11.30 28.98 -0.13
CA TYR A 122 11.80 29.64 1.08
C TYR A 122 13.16 29.16 1.58
N LYS A 123 13.53 27.90 1.33
CA LYS A 123 14.81 27.33 1.80
C LYS A 123 15.73 26.90 0.67
N LYS A 124 15.28 27.06 -0.59
CA LYS A 124 15.87 26.52 -1.81
C LYS A 124 16.24 25.02 -1.67
N LYS A 125 15.58 24.30 -0.74
CA LYS A 125 15.80 22.90 -0.40
C LYS A 125 14.77 22.03 -1.10
N ILE A 126 15.24 21.07 -1.87
CA ILE A 126 14.41 20.18 -2.69
C ILE A 126 14.35 18.82 -2.03
N LEU A 127 13.15 18.24 -1.96
CA LEU A 127 12.96 16.87 -1.50
C LEU A 127 13.11 15.90 -2.69
N TYR A 128 14.33 15.82 -3.23
CA TYR A 128 14.68 15.11 -4.49
C TYR A 128 13.99 13.75 -4.61
N ARG A 129 14.05 12.92 -3.56
CA ARG A 129 13.45 11.59 -3.54
C ARG A 129 11.93 11.63 -3.75
N ARG A 130 11.22 12.54 -3.06
CA ARG A 130 9.76 12.71 -3.11
C ARG A 130 9.31 13.29 -4.44
N LEU A 131 9.95 14.38 -4.87
CA LEU A 131 9.68 15.03 -6.15
C LEU A 131 9.87 14.07 -7.34
N LYS A 132 10.93 13.26 -7.33
CA LYS A 132 11.16 12.19 -8.33
C LYS A 132 10.02 11.16 -8.35
N TYR A 133 9.56 10.68 -7.19
CA TYR A 133 8.44 9.74 -7.14
C TYR A 133 7.16 10.36 -7.68
N LEU A 134 6.84 11.59 -7.26
CA LEU A 134 5.63 12.30 -7.65
C LEU A 134 5.61 12.61 -9.15
N ILE A 135 6.71 13.12 -9.71
CA ILE A 135 6.87 13.32 -11.17
C ILE A 135 6.64 12.02 -11.93
N VAL A 136 7.32 10.94 -11.53
CA VAL A 136 7.20 9.66 -12.26
C VAL A 136 5.81 9.03 -12.06
N GLN A 137 5.14 9.22 -10.91
CA GLN A 137 3.74 8.84 -10.73
C GLN A 137 2.80 9.65 -11.62
N LEU A 138 2.91 10.99 -11.61
CA LEU A 138 2.08 11.88 -12.43
C LEU A 138 2.20 11.58 -13.93
N PHE A 139 3.40 11.26 -14.44
CA PHE A 139 3.59 10.94 -15.85
C PHE A 139 3.34 9.47 -16.24
N ILE A 140 3.13 8.57 -15.27
CA ILE A 140 2.81 7.14 -15.49
C ILE A 140 1.35 6.80 -15.21
N ILE A 141 0.71 7.46 -14.25
CA ILE A 141 -0.67 7.15 -13.81
C ILE A 141 -1.69 7.96 -14.63
N GLU A 142 -1.35 9.18 -15.05
CA GLU A 142 -2.20 10.00 -15.93
C GLU A 142 -2.06 9.60 -17.42
N ASN A 143 -1.11 8.72 -17.76
CA ASN A 143 -0.92 8.17 -19.10
C ASN A 143 -1.19 6.64 -19.11
N PRO A 144 -1.50 6.03 -20.27
CA PRO A 144 -1.61 4.57 -20.36
C PRO A 144 -0.29 3.88 -19.99
N ILE A 145 -0.37 2.66 -19.43
CA ILE A 145 0.79 1.89 -18.97
C ILE A 145 1.81 1.61 -20.10
N THR A 146 1.35 1.56 -21.36
CA THR A 146 2.19 1.41 -22.55
C THR A 146 3.01 2.65 -22.88
N TYR A 147 2.61 3.85 -22.44
CA TYR A 147 3.28 5.13 -22.71
C TYR A 147 4.77 5.07 -22.35
N LYS A 148 5.61 5.09 -23.39
CA LYS A 148 7.06 5.24 -23.25
C LYS A 148 7.38 6.73 -23.26
N ILE A 149 7.93 7.25 -22.17
CA ILE A 149 8.39 8.64 -22.14
C ILE A 149 9.54 8.76 -23.15
N THR A 150 9.35 9.60 -24.17
CA THR A 150 10.33 9.84 -25.24
C THR A 150 11.50 10.67 -24.73
N ASN A 151 12.65 10.67 -25.42
CA ASN A 151 13.76 11.55 -25.07
C ASN A 151 13.33 13.02 -25.09
N GLN A 152 12.52 13.43 -26.08
CA GLN A 152 11.94 14.78 -26.12
C GLN A 152 11.07 15.07 -24.88
N ARG A 153 10.19 14.15 -24.48
CA ARG A 153 9.37 14.36 -23.26
C ARG A 153 10.22 14.35 -21.98
N TRP A 154 11.34 13.63 -21.95
CA TRP A 154 12.29 13.72 -20.83
C TRP A 154 13.01 15.07 -20.78
N LEU A 155 13.32 15.70 -21.93
CA LEU A 155 13.84 17.06 -21.99
C LEU A 155 12.77 18.07 -21.55
N GLU A 156 11.53 17.97 -22.05
CA GLU A 156 10.41 18.81 -21.59
C GLU A 156 10.16 18.70 -20.07
N ILE A 157 10.22 17.49 -19.51
CA ILE A 157 10.10 17.29 -18.05
C ILE A 157 11.32 17.86 -17.33
N LEU A 158 12.54 17.72 -17.88
CA LEU A 158 13.74 18.31 -17.29
C LEU A 158 13.67 19.84 -17.28
N GLU A 159 13.17 20.46 -18.35
CA GLU A 159 12.89 21.90 -18.47
C GLU A 159 11.82 22.32 -17.45
N GLU A 160 10.66 21.65 -17.41
CA GLU A 160 9.59 21.91 -16.42
C GLU A 160 10.11 21.83 -14.96
N VAL A 161 11.06 20.93 -14.68
CA VAL A 161 11.69 20.78 -13.35
C VAL A 161 12.75 21.86 -13.12
N LEU A 162 13.54 22.24 -14.11
CA LEU A 162 14.55 23.31 -14.00
C LEU A 162 13.93 24.70 -13.81
N GLU A 163 12.81 24.98 -14.49
CA GLU A 163 12.04 26.22 -14.31
C GLU A 163 11.51 26.40 -12.89
N LEU A 164 11.09 25.30 -12.25
CA LEU A 164 10.60 25.32 -10.87
C LEU A 164 11.71 25.23 -9.83
N PHE A 165 12.81 24.56 -10.17
CA PHE A 165 13.87 24.20 -9.23
C PHE A 165 15.27 24.52 -9.77
N PRO A 166 15.60 25.79 -10.12
CA PRO A 166 16.83 26.17 -10.82
C PRO A 166 18.16 25.86 -10.10
N THR A 167 18.13 25.45 -8.82
CA THR A 167 19.33 24.97 -8.10
C THR A 167 19.67 23.49 -8.30
N ILE A 168 18.88 22.73 -9.08
CA ILE A 168 19.25 21.33 -9.40
C ILE A 168 20.36 21.27 -10.45
N THR A 169 21.25 20.28 -10.32
CA THR A 169 22.09 19.86 -11.44
C THR A 169 21.21 19.15 -12.48
N PRO A 170 21.11 19.61 -13.75
CA PRO A 170 20.29 18.95 -14.76
C PRO A 170 20.66 17.47 -14.94
N THR A 171 21.95 17.18 -14.88
CA THR A 171 22.57 15.86 -15.06
C THR A 171 22.12 14.82 -14.04
N ASP A 172 21.71 15.24 -12.84
CA ASP A 172 21.26 14.34 -11.78
C ASP A 172 19.83 13.83 -12.04
N TRP A 173 19.06 14.57 -12.85
CA TRP A 173 17.66 14.30 -13.16
C TRP A 173 17.49 13.50 -14.45
N TYR A 174 18.07 13.99 -15.55
CA TYR A 174 18.09 13.31 -16.83
C TYR A 174 19.34 13.69 -17.64
N GLN A 175 19.99 12.69 -18.24
CA GLN A 175 20.91 12.90 -19.35
C GLN A 175 20.41 12.09 -20.56
N PRO A 176 20.30 12.69 -21.75
CA PRO A 176 20.01 11.94 -22.97
C PRO A 176 21.16 10.99 -23.31
N GLN A 177 20.87 10.03 -24.19
CA GLN A 177 21.87 9.14 -24.78
C GLN A 177 22.89 9.97 -25.55
N ARG A 178 24.19 9.64 -25.38
CA ARG A 178 25.30 10.40 -25.96
C ARG A 178 26.45 9.46 -26.33
N THR A 179 27.20 9.79 -27.37
CA THR A 179 28.44 9.09 -27.69
C THR A 179 29.58 9.62 -26.81
N ASN A 180 30.45 8.75 -26.33
CA ASN A 180 31.65 9.13 -25.58
C ASN A 180 32.81 9.51 -26.54
N ALA A 181 33.93 9.98 -25.99
CA ALA A 181 35.10 10.38 -26.79
C ALA A 181 35.81 9.21 -27.53
N LYS A 182 35.41 7.95 -27.30
CA LYS A 182 35.92 6.74 -27.97
C LYS A 182 34.97 6.22 -29.05
N GLY A 183 33.77 6.78 -29.19
CA GLY A 183 32.73 6.31 -30.10
C GLY A 183 31.67 5.40 -29.45
N ASP A 184 31.79 5.06 -28.16
CA ASP A 184 30.84 4.17 -27.48
C ASP A 184 29.55 4.93 -27.11
N GLU A 185 28.40 4.28 -27.28
CA GLU A 185 27.11 4.84 -26.89
C GLU A 185 26.84 4.73 -25.38
N ILE A 186 26.80 5.87 -24.70
CA ILE A 186 26.34 5.98 -23.32
C ILE A 186 24.82 6.07 -23.31
N SER A 187 24.17 5.01 -22.81
CA SER A 187 22.73 4.98 -22.51
C SER A 187 22.25 6.18 -21.66
N ALA A 188 21.04 6.66 -21.97
CA ALA A 188 20.40 7.73 -21.18
C ALA A 188 20.33 7.41 -19.67
N SER A 189 20.65 8.41 -18.85
CA SER A 189 20.91 8.28 -17.40
C SER A 189 20.14 9.35 -16.60
N GLY A 190 20.43 9.49 -15.31
CA GLY A 190 19.74 10.40 -14.39
C GLY A 190 18.63 9.73 -13.58
N CYS A 191 18.25 10.34 -12.45
CA CYS A 191 17.40 9.69 -11.46
C CYS A 191 15.96 9.43 -11.95
N LEU A 192 15.41 10.27 -12.83
CA LEU A 192 14.08 10.08 -13.42
C LEU A 192 14.05 8.83 -14.29
N VAL A 193 14.96 8.74 -15.26
CA VAL A 193 15.06 7.61 -16.20
C VAL A 193 15.44 6.33 -15.50
N ASN A 194 16.34 6.36 -14.51
CA ASN A 194 16.70 5.16 -13.75
C ASN A 194 15.51 4.61 -12.95
N TYR A 195 14.70 5.48 -12.35
CA TYR A 195 13.48 5.05 -11.64
C TYR A 195 12.41 4.54 -12.61
N TYR A 196 12.18 5.23 -13.72
CA TYR A 196 11.27 4.80 -14.79
C TYR A 196 11.69 3.46 -15.41
N LYS A 197 12.99 3.25 -15.69
CA LYS A 197 13.55 1.96 -16.17
C LYS A 197 13.21 0.84 -15.19
N LYS A 198 13.51 1.01 -13.89
CA LYS A 198 13.18 0.02 -12.85
C LYS A 198 11.68 -0.30 -12.79
N TYR A 199 10.83 0.73 -12.90
CA TYR A 199 9.38 0.54 -12.95
C TYR A 199 8.91 -0.21 -14.21
N ARG A 200 9.39 0.15 -15.40
CA ARG A 200 9.09 -0.56 -16.66
C ARG A 200 9.60 -2.00 -16.64
N THR A 201 10.77 -2.28 -16.06
CA THR A 201 11.25 -3.65 -15.86
C THR A 201 10.27 -4.47 -15.02
N ASN A 202 9.75 -3.92 -13.92
CA ASN A 202 8.74 -4.61 -13.10
C ASN A 202 7.43 -4.87 -13.87
N LEU A 203 6.99 -3.94 -14.73
CA LEU A 203 5.83 -4.15 -15.62
C LEU A 203 6.08 -5.23 -16.67
N GLY A 204 7.28 -5.30 -17.25
CA GLY A 204 7.67 -6.35 -18.21
C GLY A 204 7.78 -7.72 -17.56
N TRP A 205 8.31 -7.78 -16.33
CA TRP A 205 8.31 -9.00 -15.50
C TRP A 205 6.88 -9.46 -15.15
N ALA A 206 5.96 -8.51 -14.96
CA ALA A 206 4.53 -8.77 -14.81
C ALA A 206 3.79 -9.05 -16.14
N ARG A 207 4.47 -8.98 -17.30
CA ARG A 207 3.91 -9.06 -18.67
C ARG A 207 2.86 -8.01 -19.03
N ILE A 208 2.59 -7.04 -18.16
CA ILE A 208 1.63 -5.94 -18.39
C ILE A 208 2.03 -5.06 -19.59
N ILE A 209 3.32 -5.06 -19.93
CA ILE A 209 3.83 -4.52 -21.19
C ILE A 209 4.62 -5.59 -21.93
N ASN A 210 4.52 -5.58 -23.26
CA ASN A 210 5.41 -6.34 -24.13
C ASN A 210 6.83 -5.73 -24.09
N THR A 211 7.62 -6.12 -23.09
CA THR A 211 9.07 -6.09 -23.26
C THR A 211 9.44 -7.14 -24.31
N SER A 212 10.18 -6.72 -25.33
CA SER A 212 10.74 -7.56 -26.38
C SER A 212 11.78 -8.55 -25.82
N SER A 213 11.33 -9.55 -25.07
CA SER A 213 12.17 -10.68 -24.68
C SER A 213 12.53 -11.42 -25.96
N LYS A 214 13.78 -11.23 -26.44
CA LYS A 214 14.41 -12.16 -27.40
C LYS A 214 14.14 -13.58 -26.89
N LYS A 215 13.74 -14.48 -27.80
CA LYS A 215 13.23 -15.82 -27.48
C LYS A 215 14.08 -16.49 -26.41
N ALA A 216 13.46 -17.04 -25.39
CA ALA A 216 14.13 -17.88 -24.40
C ALA A 216 14.50 -19.23 -25.03
N THR A 217 15.59 -19.25 -25.80
CA THR A 217 16.26 -20.47 -26.23
C THR A 217 17.23 -20.92 -25.14
N ASN A 218 16.98 -22.11 -24.60
CA ASN A 218 17.76 -22.69 -23.50
C ASN A 218 19.24 -22.87 -23.87
N LYS A 219 20.13 -22.13 -23.21
CA LYS A 219 21.47 -22.58 -22.78
C LYS A 219 22.07 -21.58 -21.78
N PRO A 220 22.85 -22.03 -20.79
CA PRO A 220 23.62 -21.14 -19.92
C PRO A 220 24.93 -20.68 -20.59
N THR A 221 25.59 -19.73 -19.94
CA THR A 221 27.02 -19.32 -20.05
C THR A 221 27.29 -17.98 -20.76
N THR A 222 28.11 -17.17 -20.08
CA THR A 222 28.88 -15.98 -20.50
C THR A 222 28.15 -14.72 -20.97
N CYS A 223 28.51 -13.61 -20.29
CA CYS A 223 28.26 -12.25 -20.74
C CYS A 223 29.16 -11.91 -21.93
N THR A 224 28.54 -11.50 -23.04
CA THR A 224 29.15 -10.61 -24.04
C THR A 224 28.09 -9.73 -24.68
N GLU A 225 28.56 -8.65 -25.29
CA GLU A 225 27.78 -7.51 -25.78
C GLU A 225 26.65 -7.90 -26.76
N VAL A 226 25.57 -7.10 -26.77
CA VAL A 226 24.47 -7.27 -27.73
C VAL A 226 24.05 -5.91 -28.27
N ASP A 227 24.24 -5.77 -29.58
CA ASP A 227 23.95 -4.62 -30.43
C ASP A 227 22.70 -3.80 -30.10
N ASN A 228 22.88 -2.48 -30.21
CA ASN A 228 21.81 -1.54 -30.50
C ASN A 228 21.18 -1.87 -31.86
N THR A 229 20.02 -2.52 -31.83
CA THR A 229 19.10 -2.54 -32.97
C THR A 229 17.75 -1.99 -32.54
N ASP A 230 17.34 -0.92 -33.23
CA ASP A 230 16.19 -0.09 -32.87
C ASP A 230 14.88 -0.86 -32.85
N LEU A 231 14.30 -1.02 -31.67
CA LEU A 231 12.89 -1.37 -31.53
C LEU A 231 12.06 -0.08 -31.50
N SER A 232 11.78 0.40 -32.72
CA SER A 232 10.85 1.48 -33.02
C SER A 232 9.42 1.11 -32.61
N LEU A 233 9.13 1.21 -31.32
CA LEU A 233 7.78 1.31 -30.77
C LEU A 233 7.55 2.77 -30.34
N LEU A 234 7.09 3.56 -31.31
CA LEU A 234 6.73 4.96 -31.12
C LEU A 234 5.46 5.07 -30.25
N PRO A 235 5.53 5.73 -29.07
CA PRO A 235 4.45 5.71 -28.06
C PRO A 235 3.19 6.51 -28.43
N LEU A 236 3.21 7.19 -29.59
CA LEU A 236 2.08 7.93 -30.15
C LEU A 236 1.40 7.20 -31.33
N THR A 237 1.98 6.09 -31.81
CA THR A 237 1.48 5.35 -32.99
C THR A 237 1.18 3.88 -32.68
N ASP A 238 1.06 3.52 -31.40
CA ASP A 238 0.51 2.22 -31.00
C ASP A 238 -0.98 2.19 -31.39
N LYS A 239 -1.27 1.61 -32.56
CA LYS A 239 -2.62 1.48 -33.12
C LYS A 239 -3.55 0.66 -32.22
N ASP A 240 -2.97 -0.14 -31.33
CA ASP A 240 -3.64 -1.04 -30.41
C ASP A 240 -3.80 -0.42 -29.00
N ARG A 241 -3.51 0.88 -28.82
CA ARG A 241 -3.68 1.61 -27.54
C ARG A 241 -5.07 1.43 -26.92
N SER A 242 -6.11 1.27 -27.75
CA SER A 242 -7.50 1.03 -27.33
C SER A 242 -7.75 -0.38 -26.77
N LEU A 243 -6.87 -1.35 -27.03
CA LEU A 243 -6.99 -2.73 -26.55
C LEU A 243 -6.55 -2.88 -25.08
N TYR A 244 -5.67 -2.01 -24.58
CA TYR A 244 -5.14 -2.01 -23.20
C TYR A 244 -6.14 -1.49 -22.16
N THR A 245 -7.33 -2.09 -22.16
CA THR A 245 -8.38 -1.92 -21.15
C THR A 245 -7.98 -2.58 -19.82
N LEU A 246 -8.67 -2.24 -18.72
CA LEU A 246 -8.54 -2.96 -17.45
C LEU A 246 -8.73 -4.48 -17.64
N LYS A 247 -9.68 -4.87 -18.50
CA LYS A 247 -9.91 -6.27 -18.86
C LYS A 247 -8.66 -6.94 -19.44
N HIS A 248 -8.01 -6.32 -20.42
CA HIS A 248 -6.76 -6.87 -20.99
C HIS A 248 -5.66 -7.00 -19.94
N ILE A 249 -5.53 -6.03 -19.02
CA ILE A 249 -4.57 -6.10 -17.91
C ILE A 249 -4.90 -7.29 -16.99
N THR A 250 -6.17 -7.49 -16.61
CA THR A 250 -6.59 -8.62 -15.78
C THR A 250 -6.45 -9.97 -16.48
N ASP A 251 -6.68 -10.04 -17.80
CA ASP A 251 -6.54 -11.26 -18.60
C ASP A 251 -5.06 -11.69 -18.66
N VAL A 252 -4.15 -10.78 -19.02
CA VAL A 252 -2.69 -11.02 -19.03
C VAL A 252 -2.16 -11.33 -17.63
N TRP A 253 -2.75 -10.72 -16.60
CA TRP A 253 -2.44 -11.04 -15.21
C TRP A 253 -2.89 -12.47 -14.84
N ASP A 254 -4.08 -12.92 -15.21
CA ASP A 254 -4.51 -14.31 -15.00
C ASP A 254 -3.59 -15.32 -15.70
N GLU A 255 -3.29 -15.11 -16.99
CA GLU A 255 -2.42 -15.98 -17.79
C GLU A 255 -1.02 -16.15 -17.19
N SER A 256 -0.45 -15.08 -16.64
CA SER A 256 0.91 -15.09 -16.10
C SER A 256 1.02 -15.55 -14.64
N PHE A 257 -0.09 -15.90 -13.98
CA PHE A 257 -0.16 -16.30 -12.56
C PHE A 257 0.87 -17.37 -12.17
N THR A 258 0.88 -18.52 -12.85
CA THR A 258 1.78 -19.64 -12.50
C THR A 258 3.24 -19.22 -12.54
N ARG A 259 3.63 -18.36 -13.50
CA ARG A 259 5.00 -17.85 -13.63
C ARG A 259 5.33 -16.83 -12.53
N ARG A 260 4.38 -15.95 -12.16
CA ARG A 260 4.56 -15.03 -11.02
C ARG A 260 4.84 -15.78 -9.73
N ILE A 261 4.03 -16.78 -9.41
CA ILE A 261 4.17 -17.62 -8.22
C ILE A 261 5.51 -18.39 -8.23
N GLN A 262 5.86 -19.02 -9.36
CA GLN A 262 7.18 -19.66 -9.53
C GLN A 262 8.34 -18.67 -9.34
N SER A 263 8.20 -17.42 -9.76
CA SER A 263 9.25 -16.41 -9.57
C SER A 263 9.46 -15.98 -8.11
N LEU A 264 8.55 -16.33 -7.21
CA LEU A 264 8.65 -16.09 -5.76
C LEU A 264 9.19 -17.31 -5.00
N ALA A 265 9.35 -18.42 -5.69
CA ALA A 265 9.96 -19.64 -5.16
C ALA A 265 11.50 -19.50 -5.12
N GLN A 266 12.08 -19.83 -3.97
CA GLN A 266 13.52 -20.05 -3.81
C GLN A 266 13.76 -21.52 -3.46
N GLN A 267 14.80 -22.12 -4.05
CA GLN A 267 15.26 -23.46 -3.68
C GLN A 267 16.29 -23.34 -2.55
N LYS A 268 15.96 -23.85 -1.36
CA LYS A 268 16.88 -23.95 -0.22
C LYS A 268 16.93 -25.40 0.25
N ASN A 269 18.13 -25.99 0.27
CA ASN A 269 18.39 -27.35 0.76
C ASN A 269 17.39 -28.40 0.20
N LYS A 270 17.26 -28.42 -1.14
CA LYS A 270 16.31 -29.25 -1.92
C LYS A 270 14.81 -29.00 -1.66
N LYS A 271 14.42 -28.11 -0.74
CA LYS A 271 13.04 -27.66 -0.52
C LYS A 271 12.75 -26.38 -1.29
N ILE A 272 11.54 -26.27 -1.83
CA ILE A 272 11.04 -25.04 -2.44
C ILE A 272 10.31 -24.23 -1.36
N VAL A 273 10.72 -22.98 -1.15
CA VAL A 273 10.08 -22.02 -0.24
C VAL A 273 9.57 -20.85 -1.05
N ILE A 274 8.29 -20.49 -0.93
CA ILE A 274 7.70 -19.35 -1.64
C ILE A 274 7.68 -18.14 -0.70
N HIS A 275 8.32 -17.06 -1.11
CA HIS A 275 8.44 -15.83 -0.32
C HIS A 275 7.30 -14.86 -0.63
N PHE A 276 6.11 -15.10 -0.06
CA PHE A 276 4.93 -14.27 -0.29
C PHE A 276 5.06 -12.82 0.22
N GLY A 277 5.84 -12.57 1.28
CA GLY A 277 6.27 -11.21 1.68
C GLY A 277 7.13 -10.46 0.64
N ALA A 278 7.51 -11.12 -0.46
CA ALA A 278 8.09 -10.47 -1.64
C ALA A 278 7.08 -10.22 -2.78
N TYR A 279 5.87 -10.81 -2.75
CA TYR A 279 4.83 -10.67 -3.79
C TYR A 279 4.54 -9.19 -4.06
N TRP A 280 4.18 -8.47 -3.00
CA TRP A 280 3.89 -7.04 -3.01
C TRP A 280 5.04 -6.20 -3.56
N ARG A 281 6.25 -6.40 -2.99
CA ARG A 281 7.45 -5.62 -3.36
C ARG A 281 7.93 -5.90 -4.78
N LYS A 282 7.68 -7.10 -5.31
CA LYS A 282 8.10 -7.52 -6.66
C LYS A 282 7.15 -7.00 -7.74
N PHE A 283 5.84 -6.98 -7.47
CA PHE A 283 4.82 -6.59 -8.43
C PHE A 283 4.26 -5.20 -8.13
N VAL A 284 5.06 -4.16 -8.38
CA VAL A 284 4.72 -2.75 -8.10
C VAL A 284 3.45 -2.26 -8.82
N CYS A 285 3.01 -2.93 -9.89
CA CYS A 285 1.70 -2.69 -10.53
C CYS A 285 0.51 -2.85 -9.57
N LEU A 286 0.66 -3.64 -8.50
CA LEU A 286 -0.34 -3.76 -7.45
C LEU A 286 -0.59 -2.41 -6.75
N HIS A 287 0.40 -1.51 -6.66
CA HIS A 287 0.22 -0.20 -6.01
C HIS A 287 -0.64 0.80 -6.82
N SER A 288 -1.18 0.39 -7.98
CA SER A 288 -2.05 1.21 -8.84
C SER A 288 -3.52 1.18 -8.38
N SER A 289 -4.36 2.07 -8.91
CA SER A 289 -5.80 2.11 -8.61
C SER A 289 -6.58 0.83 -8.95
N PHE A 290 -6.04 -0.05 -9.80
CA PHE A 290 -6.62 -1.35 -10.17
C PHE A 290 -5.96 -2.54 -9.44
N GLY A 291 -5.07 -2.29 -8.49
CA GLY A 291 -4.35 -3.32 -7.74
C GLY A 291 -5.24 -4.36 -7.05
N LEU A 292 -6.36 -3.92 -6.47
CA LEU A 292 -7.35 -4.84 -5.89
C LEU A 292 -7.94 -5.79 -6.92
N ASP A 293 -8.14 -5.36 -8.16
CA ASP A 293 -8.74 -6.22 -9.18
C ASP A 293 -7.75 -7.31 -9.64
N LEU A 294 -6.45 -6.98 -9.69
CA LEU A 294 -5.38 -7.97 -9.90
C LEU A 294 -5.33 -9.01 -8.75
N LEU A 295 -5.45 -8.55 -7.51
CA LEU A 295 -5.49 -9.41 -6.32
C LEU A 295 -6.75 -10.29 -6.28
N LYS A 296 -7.91 -9.78 -6.69
CA LYS A 296 -9.13 -10.58 -6.84
C LYS A 296 -8.95 -11.68 -7.90
N THR A 297 -8.32 -11.36 -9.04
CA THR A 297 -7.98 -12.35 -10.07
C THR A 297 -7.07 -13.45 -9.52
N ASP A 298 -6.01 -13.09 -8.80
CA ASP A 298 -5.10 -14.06 -8.16
C ASP A 298 -5.84 -14.95 -7.15
N ALA A 299 -6.72 -14.37 -6.33
CA ALA A 299 -7.54 -15.11 -5.36
C ALA A 299 -8.45 -16.15 -6.03
N ILE A 300 -9.13 -15.77 -7.12
CA ILE A 300 -9.95 -16.68 -7.93
C ILE A 300 -9.07 -17.78 -8.53
N LYS A 301 -7.87 -17.44 -9.04
CA LYS A 301 -6.94 -18.43 -9.61
C LYS A 301 -6.42 -19.44 -8.58
N ILE A 302 -6.21 -19.02 -7.33
CA ILE A 302 -5.88 -19.93 -6.21
C ILE A 302 -7.03 -20.90 -5.94
N LEU A 303 -8.28 -20.41 -5.89
CA LEU A 303 -9.46 -21.26 -5.66
C LEU A 303 -9.67 -22.25 -6.81
N ASN A 304 -9.55 -21.81 -8.06
CA ASN A 304 -9.70 -22.67 -9.23
C ASN A 304 -8.65 -23.79 -9.26
N LYS A 305 -7.40 -23.51 -8.88
CA LYS A 305 -6.37 -24.56 -8.72
C LYS A 305 -6.68 -25.57 -7.63
N LEU A 306 -7.42 -25.19 -6.58
CA LEU A 306 -7.89 -26.13 -5.57
C LEU A 306 -9.09 -26.97 -6.05
N VAL A 307 -9.87 -26.46 -7.00
CA VAL A 307 -10.89 -27.26 -7.72
C VAL A 307 -10.21 -28.25 -8.65
N GLU A 308 -9.21 -27.82 -9.44
CA GLU A 308 -8.37 -28.68 -10.29
C GLU A 308 -7.68 -29.80 -9.49
N SER A 309 -7.28 -29.55 -8.24
CA SER A 309 -6.68 -30.55 -7.35
C SER A 309 -7.68 -31.33 -6.49
N ASN A 310 -8.99 -31.27 -6.80
CA ASN A 310 -10.09 -31.91 -6.04
C ASN A 310 -10.06 -31.61 -4.52
N SER A 311 -9.47 -30.49 -4.14
CA SER A 311 -9.30 -30.04 -2.75
C SER A 311 -10.38 -29.05 -2.32
N LEU A 312 -11.13 -28.50 -3.28
CA LEU A 312 -12.25 -27.60 -3.10
C LEU A 312 -13.35 -27.94 -4.13
N SER A 313 -14.62 -27.84 -3.74
CA SER A 313 -15.73 -28.01 -4.69
C SER A 313 -15.88 -26.79 -5.61
N SER A 314 -16.09 -27.02 -6.91
CA SER A 314 -16.37 -25.97 -7.91
C SER A 314 -17.50 -25.02 -7.45
N LYS A 315 -18.61 -25.58 -6.95
CA LYS A 315 -19.73 -24.82 -6.39
C LYS A 315 -19.33 -23.83 -5.29
N ILE A 316 -18.25 -24.10 -4.55
CA ILE A 316 -17.73 -23.19 -3.52
C ILE A 316 -16.87 -22.10 -4.16
N ALA A 317 -15.99 -22.44 -5.12
CA ALA A 317 -15.15 -21.49 -5.84
C ALA A 317 -15.98 -20.51 -6.69
N ASP A 318 -16.89 -21.03 -7.52
CA ASP A 318 -17.76 -20.24 -8.44
C ASP A 318 -18.62 -19.21 -7.69
N ASN A 319 -19.03 -19.57 -6.47
CA ASN A 319 -19.84 -18.71 -5.63
C ASN A 319 -19.02 -17.91 -4.61
N PHE A 320 -17.70 -18.02 -4.55
CA PHE A 320 -16.90 -17.47 -3.44
C PHE A 320 -17.26 -16.01 -3.09
N VAL A 321 -17.29 -15.13 -4.10
CA VAL A 321 -17.64 -13.71 -3.92
C VAL A 321 -19.12 -13.51 -3.55
N LYS A 322 -20.05 -14.21 -4.20
CA LYS A 322 -21.51 -14.05 -3.99
C LYS A 322 -21.97 -14.63 -2.65
N ARG A 323 -21.34 -15.73 -2.23
CA ARG A 323 -21.69 -16.54 -1.07
C ARG A 323 -21.48 -15.81 0.24
N PHE A 324 -20.54 -14.85 0.29
CA PHE A 324 -20.41 -14.00 1.47
C PHE A 324 -21.73 -13.30 1.74
N ARG A 325 -22.19 -12.46 0.81
CA ARG A 325 -23.41 -11.67 0.99
C ARG A 325 -24.64 -12.55 1.27
N THR A 326 -24.90 -13.55 0.42
CA THR A 326 -26.13 -14.37 0.56
C THR A 326 -26.21 -15.12 1.88
N ARG A 327 -25.08 -15.53 2.47
CA ARG A 327 -25.06 -16.26 3.75
C ARG A 327 -24.81 -15.34 4.94
N TRP A 328 -24.14 -14.21 4.74
CA TRP A 328 -23.89 -13.23 5.80
C TRP A 328 -25.17 -12.52 6.24
N ASP A 329 -26.08 -12.21 5.32
CA ASP A 329 -27.35 -11.58 5.67
C ASP A 329 -28.14 -12.46 6.66
N GLU A 330 -28.27 -13.77 6.40
CA GLU A 330 -28.88 -14.75 7.31
C GLU A 330 -28.11 -14.91 8.64
N LEU A 331 -26.78 -15.05 8.58
CA LEU A 331 -25.96 -15.28 9.76
C LEU A 331 -25.89 -14.06 10.68
N SER A 332 -25.88 -12.85 10.11
CA SER A 332 -25.78 -11.60 10.85
C SER A 332 -26.93 -11.41 11.84
N ILE A 333 -28.13 -11.82 11.44
CA ILE A 333 -29.32 -11.82 12.30
C ILE A 333 -29.10 -12.76 13.50
N LYS A 334 -28.75 -14.04 13.24
CA LYS A 334 -28.48 -15.03 14.29
C LYS A 334 -27.35 -14.63 15.24
N ILE A 335 -26.29 -14.01 14.72
CA ILE A 335 -25.15 -13.51 15.52
C ILE A 335 -25.61 -12.37 16.44
N CYS A 336 -26.36 -11.39 15.92
CA CYS A 336 -26.86 -10.28 16.73
C CYS A 336 -27.81 -10.78 17.83
N ASP A 337 -28.77 -11.62 17.48
CA ASP A 337 -29.77 -12.14 18.43
C ASP A 337 -29.10 -12.94 19.56
N PHE A 338 -27.99 -13.63 19.28
CA PHE A 338 -27.18 -14.33 20.27
C PHE A 338 -26.29 -13.40 21.12
N GLU A 339 -25.58 -12.45 20.49
CA GLU A 339 -24.60 -11.61 21.19
C GLU A 339 -25.21 -10.36 21.87
N ASP A 340 -26.43 -9.95 21.51
CA ASP A 340 -27.17 -8.89 22.22
C ASP A 340 -27.44 -9.27 23.69
N SER A 341 -27.59 -10.57 23.97
CA SER A 341 -27.69 -11.10 25.35
C SER A 341 -26.34 -11.58 25.92
N SER A 342 -25.22 -11.27 25.26
CA SER A 342 -23.90 -11.80 25.65
C SER A 342 -23.44 -11.27 27.01
N PRO A 343 -23.02 -12.15 27.95
CA PRO A 343 -22.42 -11.73 29.21
C PRO A 343 -20.96 -11.26 29.05
N ILE A 344 -20.37 -11.34 27.85
CA ILE A 344 -18.97 -11.01 27.61
C ILE A 344 -18.73 -9.51 27.71
N GLU A 345 -17.84 -9.11 28.61
CA GLU A 345 -17.57 -7.70 28.90
C GLU A 345 -17.19 -6.90 27.65
N SER A 346 -16.26 -7.38 26.81
CA SER A 346 -15.87 -6.64 25.61
C SER A 346 -16.98 -6.47 24.55
N VAL A 347 -18.08 -7.23 24.62
CA VAL A 347 -19.28 -7.01 23.80
C VAL A 347 -20.20 -5.95 24.43
N LYS A 348 -20.20 -5.82 25.77
CA LYS A 348 -20.83 -4.70 26.48
C LYS A 348 -20.03 -3.42 26.28
N ASP A 349 -18.70 -3.46 26.42
CA ASP A 349 -17.80 -2.32 26.23
C ASP A 349 -17.96 -1.71 24.83
N PHE A 350 -18.05 -2.55 23.79
CA PHE A 350 -18.37 -2.11 22.43
C PHE A 350 -19.73 -1.37 22.37
N ARG A 351 -20.78 -1.91 22.99
CA ARG A 351 -22.11 -1.27 23.02
C ARG A 351 -22.16 0.01 23.87
N ASN A 352 -21.32 0.11 24.89
CA ASN A 352 -21.16 1.31 25.71
C ASN A 352 -20.39 2.40 24.94
N LYS A 353 -19.36 2.01 24.17
CA LYS A 353 -18.60 2.89 23.27
C LYS A 353 -19.48 3.45 22.14
N TYR A 354 -20.33 2.61 21.55
CA TYR A 354 -21.26 3.01 20.49
C TYR A 354 -22.70 2.98 21.03
N GLN A 355 -23.09 4.02 21.77
CA GLN A 355 -24.41 4.08 22.42
C GLN A 355 -25.61 3.89 21.46
N TYR A 356 -25.43 4.28 20.20
CA TYR A 356 -26.37 4.09 19.08
C TYR A 356 -26.31 2.69 18.44
N TRP A 357 -25.73 1.67 19.10
CA TRP A 357 -25.51 0.34 18.50
C TRP A 357 -26.76 -0.35 17.93
N LYS A 358 -27.96 0.03 18.42
CA LYS A 358 -29.26 -0.44 17.89
C LYS A 358 -29.62 0.13 16.52
N GLU A 359 -29.00 1.24 16.12
CA GLU A 359 -29.14 1.89 14.81
C GLU A 359 -28.16 1.30 13.78
N ILE A 360 -27.12 0.59 14.23
CA ILE A 360 -26.13 -0.04 13.36
C ILE A 360 -26.80 -1.21 12.60
N PRO A 361 -26.67 -1.30 11.26
CA PRO A 361 -27.20 -2.43 10.49
C PRO A 361 -26.67 -3.77 11.02
N LYS A 362 -27.55 -4.77 11.19
CA LYS A 362 -27.17 -6.10 11.74
C LYS A 362 -25.99 -6.74 11.00
N SER A 363 -25.89 -6.56 9.69
CA SER A 363 -24.76 -7.02 8.87
C SER A 363 -23.41 -6.42 9.27
N VAL A 364 -23.40 -5.16 9.74
CA VAL A 364 -22.20 -4.47 10.24
C VAL A 364 -21.95 -4.83 11.71
N LEU A 365 -23.00 -4.79 12.55
CA LEU A 365 -22.93 -5.12 13.98
C LEU A 365 -22.37 -6.53 14.20
N ALA A 366 -22.81 -7.51 13.41
CA ALA A 366 -22.32 -8.89 13.45
C ALA A 366 -20.82 -9.03 13.15
N LEU A 367 -20.22 -8.16 12.32
CA LEU A 367 -18.77 -8.19 12.06
C LEU A 367 -17.99 -7.85 13.33
N PHE A 368 -18.40 -6.81 14.05
CA PHE A 368 -17.78 -6.41 15.32
C PHE A 368 -18.05 -7.44 16.42
N TYR A 369 -19.28 -7.94 16.56
CA TYR A 369 -19.60 -9.01 17.50
C TYR A 369 -18.73 -10.25 17.28
N CYS A 370 -18.61 -10.74 16.04
CA CYS A 370 -17.69 -11.83 15.71
C CYS A 370 -16.24 -11.47 16.04
N ALA A 371 -15.77 -10.26 15.72
CA ALA A 371 -14.42 -9.82 16.05
C ALA A 371 -14.15 -9.83 17.56
N PHE A 372 -14.97 -9.17 18.38
CA PHE A 372 -14.81 -9.14 19.84
C PHE A 372 -14.98 -10.51 20.51
N ARG A 373 -15.83 -11.38 19.96
CA ARG A 373 -16.09 -12.73 20.47
C ARG A 373 -14.96 -13.72 20.20
N LEU A 374 -14.43 -13.69 18.97
CA LEU A 374 -13.44 -14.64 18.49
C LEU A 374 -12.01 -14.22 18.86
N THR A 375 -11.78 -12.92 19.02
CA THR A 375 -10.48 -12.35 19.33
C THR A 375 -10.16 -12.41 20.82
N LYS A 376 -8.88 -12.60 21.16
CA LYS A 376 -8.35 -12.65 22.53
C LYS A 376 -7.08 -11.81 22.62
N LEU A 377 -6.57 -11.64 23.84
CA LEU A 377 -5.20 -11.16 24.07
C LEU A 377 -4.24 -12.00 23.22
N HIS A 378 -3.54 -11.38 22.27
CA HIS A 378 -2.56 -12.07 21.44
C HIS A 378 -1.15 -11.79 22.01
N THR A 379 -0.31 -12.82 22.10
CA THR A 379 1.03 -12.72 22.70
C THR A 379 2.07 -13.25 21.74
N VAL A 380 3.01 -12.40 21.36
CA VAL A 380 4.12 -12.73 20.45
C VAL A 380 5.40 -12.80 21.26
N LYS A 381 6.11 -13.93 21.18
CA LYS A 381 7.48 -14.06 21.69
C LYS A 381 8.45 -13.84 20.55
N ILE A 382 9.40 -12.94 20.73
CA ILE A 382 10.43 -12.61 19.73
C ILE A 382 11.79 -12.82 20.38
N GLU A 383 12.61 -13.64 19.75
CA GLU A 383 13.98 -13.91 20.18
C GLU A 383 14.79 -12.61 20.23
N GLY A 384 15.55 -12.41 21.31
CA GLY A 384 16.29 -11.17 21.58
C GLY A 384 15.46 -9.92 21.92
N LYS A 385 14.14 -9.88 21.64
CA LYS A 385 13.27 -8.72 21.93
C LYS A 385 12.22 -8.93 23.03
N GLY A 386 12.02 -10.16 23.51
CA GLY A 386 11.13 -10.48 24.63
C GLY A 386 9.69 -10.83 24.21
N THR A 387 8.73 -10.56 25.10
CA THR A 387 7.32 -10.95 24.91
C THR A 387 6.42 -9.73 24.80
N PHE A 388 5.75 -9.57 23.66
CA PHE A 388 4.83 -8.48 23.38
C PHE A 388 3.38 -8.97 23.48
N LYS A 389 2.50 -8.09 23.97
CA LYS A 389 1.07 -8.37 24.12
C LYS A 389 0.26 -7.35 23.32
N PHE A 390 -0.69 -7.84 22.54
CA PHE A 390 -1.73 -7.03 21.90
C PHE A 390 -3.04 -7.26 22.66
N LEU A 391 -3.66 -6.17 23.12
CA LEU A 391 -4.95 -6.19 23.78
C LEU A 391 -6.06 -6.60 22.79
N ARG A 392 -7.19 -7.13 23.31
CA ARG A 392 -8.31 -7.58 22.45
C ARG A 392 -8.77 -6.48 21.49
N GLU A 393 -8.89 -5.25 21.97
CA GLU A 393 -9.31 -4.10 21.15
C GLU A 393 -8.35 -3.86 19.99
N GLN A 394 -7.04 -3.80 20.26
CA GLN A 394 -6.01 -3.66 19.21
C GLN A 394 -6.10 -4.79 18.19
N CYS A 395 -6.27 -6.03 18.65
CA CYS A 395 -6.45 -7.18 17.76
C CYS A 395 -7.73 -7.11 16.91
N VAL A 396 -8.80 -6.45 17.39
CA VAL A 396 -10.04 -6.18 16.64
C VAL A 396 -9.83 -5.02 15.64
N ASP A 397 -9.14 -3.95 16.05
CA ASP A 397 -8.78 -2.84 15.17
C ASP A 397 -7.90 -3.31 13.98
N HIS A 398 -7.06 -4.34 14.18
CA HIS A 398 -6.30 -5.01 13.11
C HIS A 398 -7.17 -5.83 12.14
N PHE A 399 -8.46 -6.04 12.42
CA PHE A 399 -9.42 -6.63 11.48
C PHE A 399 -10.21 -5.53 10.78
N ILE A 400 -10.95 -4.73 11.56
CA ILE A 400 -11.72 -3.57 11.10
C ILE A 400 -11.47 -2.42 12.07
N THR A 401 -10.94 -1.31 11.56
CA THR A 401 -10.84 -0.03 12.26
C THR A 401 -11.96 0.91 11.83
N VAL A 402 -12.45 1.74 12.75
CA VAL A 402 -13.38 2.84 12.47
C VAL A 402 -12.67 4.16 12.75
N LEU A 403 -12.66 5.06 11.77
CA LEU A 403 -12.13 6.43 11.85
C LEU A 403 -13.26 7.43 11.59
N SER A 404 -13.11 8.68 12.04
CA SER A 404 -14.15 9.71 11.86
C SER A 404 -14.38 10.04 10.39
N ASP A 405 -13.27 10.13 9.64
CA ASP A 405 -13.20 10.45 8.22
C ASP A 405 -11.86 9.94 7.62
N ASP A 406 -11.61 10.27 6.35
CA ASP A 406 -10.45 9.79 5.59
C ASP A 406 -9.14 10.55 5.87
N SER A 407 -9.16 11.70 6.56
CA SER A 407 -7.93 12.41 6.94
C SER A 407 -7.09 11.62 7.95
N GLU A 408 -7.74 10.89 8.85
CA GLU A 408 -7.10 10.08 9.89
C GLU A 408 -6.32 8.88 9.32
N ILE A 409 -6.60 8.44 8.08
CA ILE A 409 -6.08 7.19 7.51
C ILE A 409 -4.56 7.14 7.50
N ASP A 410 -3.89 8.21 7.06
CA ASP A 410 -2.43 8.26 7.01
C ASP A 410 -1.81 8.28 8.42
N SER A 411 -2.46 8.91 9.40
CA SER A 411 -2.06 8.83 10.81
C SER A 411 -2.19 7.41 11.35
N TYR A 412 -3.33 6.76 11.09
CA TYR A 412 -3.62 5.40 11.54
C TYR A 412 -2.67 4.36 10.94
N LYS A 413 -2.46 4.38 9.61
CA LYS A 413 -1.50 3.48 8.93
C LYS A 413 -0.11 3.56 9.54
N ARG A 414 0.37 4.77 9.85
CA ARG A 414 1.69 4.99 10.48
C ARG A 414 1.75 4.40 11.90
N LYS A 415 0.69 4.59 12.69
CA LYS A 415 0.56 4.02 14.04
C LYS A 415 0.62 2.49 14.00
N VAL A 416 -0.16 1.84 13.13
CA VAL A 416 -0.14 0.38 12.94
C VAL A 416 1.24 -0.07 12.46
N LYS A 417 1.78 0.57 11.42
CA LYS A 417 3.10 0.21 10.86
C LYS A 417 4.21 0.24 11.90
N LYS A 418 4.31 1.32 12.68
CA LYS A 418 5.26 1.42 13.78
C LYS A 418 5.08 0.31 14.82
N GLN A 419 3.84 -0.01 15.22
CA GLN A 419 3.57 -1.09 16.16
C GLN A 419 4.07 -2.44 15.65
N PHE A 420 3.91 -2.75 14.37
CA PHE A 420 4.36 -4.01 13.77
C PHE A 420 5.87 -4.05 13.53
N GLU A 421 6.45 -2.99 12.96
CA GLU A 421 7.88 -2.91 12.62
C GLU A 421 8.80 -2.94 13.85
N GLU A 422 8.45 -2.24 14.95
CA GLU A 422 9.16 -2.33 16.23
C GLU A 422 9.32 -3.80 16.69
N ARG A 423 8.28 -4.59 16.44
CA ARG A 423 8.12 -5.99 16.79
C ARG A 423 8.56 -6.94 15.67
N GLY A 424 9.12 -6.44 14.56
CA GLY A 424 9.56 -7.28 13.44
C GLY A 424 8.46 -8.16 12.84
N LEU A 425 7.20 -7.72 12.93
CA LEU A 425 6.04 -8.41 12.38
C LEU A 425 5.64 -7.78 11.04
N GLU A 426 5.15 -8.59 10.11
CA GLU A 426 4.56 -8.08 8.87
C GLU A 426 3.10 -7.65 9.10
N ILE A 427 2.70 -6.53 8.50
CA ILE A 427 1.31 -6.05 8.49
C ILE A 427 0.58 -6.82 7.37
N CYS A 428 -0.46 -7.56 7.73
CA CYS A 428 -1.33 -8.21 6.73
C CYS A 428 -2.45 -7.24 6.29
N PRO A 429 -3.21 -7.54 5.22
CA PRO A 429 -4.32 -6.69 4.79
C PRO A 429 -5.37 -6.49 5.90
N TYR A 430 -5.87 -5.26 6.04
CA TYR A 430 -6.90 -4.89 7.01
C TYR A 430 -7.85 -3.83 6.47
N ILE A 431 -8.93 -3.57 7.21
CA ILE A 431 -10.07 -2.77 6.74
C ILE A 431 -10.20 -1.50 7.56
N ILE A 432 -10.51 -0.38 6.90
CA ILE A 432 -10.88 0.89 7.53
C ILE A 432 -12.28 1.31 7.07
N PHE A 433 -13.15 1.60 8.02
CA PHE A 433 -14.44 2.27 7.83
C PHE A 433 -14.29 3.74 8.23
N CYS A 434 -14.77 4.66 7.41
CA CYS A 434 -14.76 6.10 7.71
C CYS A 434 -16.19 6.61 7.92
N GLY A 435 -16.45 7.26 9.05
CA GLY A 435 -17.77 7.73 9.48
C GLY A 435 -18.34 6.90 10.64
N ARG A 436 -19.63 7.07 10.93
CA ARG A 436 -20.31 6.29 11.98
C ARG A 436 -20.68 4.90 11.47
N LEU A 437 -20.73 3.90 12.34
CA LEU A 437 -21.10 2.52 12.00
C LEU A 437 -22.51 2.33 11.42
N ASP A 438 -23.45 3.24 11.71
CA ASP A 438 -24.78 3.31 11.11
C ASP A 438 -24.83 4.13 9.81
N ALA A 439 -23.81 4.94 9.55
CA ALA A 439 -23.72 5.88 8.42
C ALA A 439 -22.27 5.97 7.89
N ILE A 440 -21.76 4.84 7.39
CA ILE A 440 -20.41 4.73 6.86
C ILE A 440 -20.33 5.47 5.52
N LYS A 441 -19.39 6.42 5.41
CA LYS A 441 -19.21 7.28 4.24
C LYS A 441 -18.27 6.68 3.20
N LYS A 442 -17.15 6.11 3.66
CA LYS A 442 -16.10 5.53 2.82
C LYS A 442 -15.55 4.25 3.43
N LEU A 443 -15.08 3.37 2.57
CA LEU A 443 -14.57 2.04 2.90
C LEU A 443 -13.22 1.83 2.24
N TYR A 444 -12.24 1.34 2.99
CA TYR A 444 -10.90 1.09 2.49
C TYR A 444 -10.39 -0.29 2.88
N VAL A 445 -9.71 -0.94 1.93
CA VAL A 445 -8.80 -2.06 2.21
C VAL A 445 -7.38 -1.53 2.16
N VAL A 446 -6.61 -1.77 3.22
CA VAL A 446 -5.21 -1.33 3.33
C VAL A 446 -4.29 -2.52 3.12
N VAL A 447 -3.28 -2.34 2.29
CA VAL A 447 -2.19 -3.30 2.07
C VAL A 447 -0.86 -2.55 2.21
N GLN A 448 -0.13 -2.84 3.29
CA GLN A 448 1.10 -2.14 3.64
C GLN A 448 0.86 -0.61 3.72
N ASP A 449 1.50 0.19 2.87
CA ASP A 449 1.36 1.65 2.83
C ASP A 449 0.20 2.15 1.93
N VAL A 450 -0.35 1.28 1.08
CA VAL A 450 -1.39 1.62 0.09
C VAL A 450 -2.77 1.34 0.68
N HIS A 451 -3.72 2.24 0.43
CA HIS A 451 -5.12 2.08 0.80
C HIS A 451 -5.96 2.22 -0.46
N TYR A 452 -6.95 1.35 -0.62
CA TYR A 452 -7.81 1.28 -1.79
C TYR A 452 -9.23 1.57 -1.39
N GLU A 453 -9.82 2.62 -1.99
CA GLU A 453 -11.23 2.93 -1.79
C GLU A 453 -12.12 1.88 -2.47
N ILE A 454 -13.03 1.32 -1.70
CA ILE A 454 -14.08 0.43 -2.20
C ILE A 454 -15.20 1.33 -2.72
N LYS A 455 -15.53 1.22 -4.02
CA LYS A 455 -16.52 2.06 -4.71
C LYS A 455 -17.96 1.90 -4.16
N SER A 456 -18.19 0.77 -3.50
CA SER A 456 -19.44 0.43 -2.82
C SER A 456 -19.39 0.95 -1.38
N THR A 457 -20.53 1.39 -0.85
CA THR A 457 -20.68 1.72 0.57
C THR A 457 -21.05 0.49 1.42
N ASP A 458 -21.07 -0.72 0.84
CA ASP A 458 -21.36 -1.98 1.53
C ASP A 458 -20.15 -2.49 2.34
N PRO A 459 -20.18 -2.47 3.69
CA PRO A 459 -19.05 -2.91 4.51
C PRO A 459 -18.75 -4.41 4.37
N VAL A 460 -19.75 -5.20 3.95
CA VAL A 460 -19.60 -6.64 3.67
C VAL A 460 -18.71 -6.85 2.44
N GLU A 461 -18.80 -5.98 1.45
CA GLU A 461 -17.93 -6.01 0.26
C GLU A 461 -16.48 -5.73 0.66
N ALA A 462 -16.22 -4.73 1.53
CA ALA A 462 -14.87 -4.45 2.01
C ALA A 462 -14.22 -5.66 2.71
N VAL A 463 -14.99 -6.42 3.50
CA VAL A 463 -14.53 -7.67 4.12
C VAL A 463 -14.21 -8.75 3.09
N GLN A 464 -15.09 -8.94 2.09
CA GLN A 464 -14.86 -9.90 1.01
C GLN A 464 -13.63 -9.53 0.16
N VAL A 465 -13.41 -8.24 -0.13
CA VAL A 465 -12.25 -7.76 -0.88
C VAL A 465 -10.95 -7.92 -0.07
N CYS A 466 -10.98 -7.59 1.22
CA CYS A 466 -9.85 -7.81 2.11
C CYS A 466 -9.50 -9.30 2.20
N MET A 467 -10.50 -10.18 2.29
CA MET A 467 -10.28 -11.64 2.32
C MET A 467 -9.68 -12.18 1.01
N SER A 468 -10.18 -11.74 -0.15
CA SER A 468 -9.56 -12.07 -1.45
C SER A 468 -8.10 -11.58 -1.52
N THR A 469 -7.84 -10.38 -1.00
CA THR A 469 -6.50 -9.78 -0.97
C THR A 469 -5.55 -10.57 -0.06
N SER A 470 -5.99 -10.96 1.14
CA SER A 470 -5.26 -11.83 2.07
C SER A 470 -4.96 -13.20 1.46
N LEU A 471 -5.91 -13.79 0.73
CA LEU A 471 -5.73 -15.05 0.02
C LEU A 471 -4.67 -14.94 -1.09
N ALA A 472 -4.76 -13.92 -1.94
CA ALA A 472 -3.81 -13.67 -3.02
C ALA A 472 -2.37 -13.41 -2.54
N LEU A 473 -2.24 -12.70 -1.41
CA LEU A 473 -0.94 -12.40 -0.79
C LEU A 473 -0.46 -13.50 0.17
N HIS A 474 -1.25 -14.57 0.39
CA HIS A 474 -0.99 -15.59 1.42
C HIS A 474 -0.67 -14.98 2.80
N SER A 475 -1.34 -13.88 3.13
CA SER A 475 -0.99 -12.98 4.23
C SER A 475 -2.24 -12.75 5.09
N TRP A 476 -2.24 -13.33 6.28
CA TRP A 476 -3.39 -13.30 7.20
C TRP A 476 -2.97 -12.77 8.56
N GLN A 477 -3.76 -11.83 9.07
CA GLN A 477 -3.43 -11.13 10.29
C GLN A 477 -3.60 -12.03 11.52
N ASP A 478 -2.49 -12.54 12.08
CA ASP A 478 -2.47 -13.52 13.18
C ASP A 478 -3.30 -13.09 14.40
N THR A 479 -3.30 -11.79 14.73
CA THR A 479 -4.03 -11.21 15.86
C THR A 479 -5.55 -11.40 15.77
N CYS A 480 -6.11 -11.51 14.56
CA CYS A 480 -7.54 -11.75 14.30
C CYS A 480 -7.80 -13.02 13.46
N SER A 481 -6.83 -13.95 13.41
CA SER A 481 -6.90 -15.22 12.66
C SER A 481 -8.17 -16.05 12.90
N TYR A 482 -8.69 -16.05 14.14
CA TYR A 482 -9.97 -16.71 14.47
C TYR A 482 -11.17 -16.13 13.71
N VAL A 483 -11.17 -14.83 13.40
CA VAL A 483 -12.25 -14.15 12.65
C VAL A 483 -12.21 -14.58 11.19
N TRP A 484 -11.04 -14.52 10.56
CA TRP A 484 -10.85 -14.99 9.18
C TRP A 484 -11.25 -16.46 9.00
N LEU A 485 -10.88 -17.31 9.96
CA LEU A 485 -11.25 -18.72 9.96
C LEU A 485 -12.74 -18.97 10.18
N TYR A 486 -13.38 -18.16 11.01
CA TYR A 486 -14.83 -18.20 11.17
C TYR A 486 -15.56 -17.84 9.86
N LEU A 487 -15.10 -16.80 9.16
CA LEU A 487 -15.67 -16.42 7.86
C LEU A 487 -15.47 -17.54 6.82
N LEU A 488 -14.25 -18.07 6.70
CA LEU A 488 -13.94 -19.17 5.79
C LEU A 488 -14.77 -20.43 6.11
N GLU A 489 -14.80 -20.90 7.36
CA GLU A 489 -15.54 -22.11 7.75
C GLU A 489 -17.07 -21.91 7.67
N HIS A 490 -17.65 -20.87 8.27
CA HIS A 490 -19.11 -20.75 8.43
C HIS A 490 -19.82 -20.13 7.22
N VAL A 491 -19.20 -19.14 6.58
CA VAL A 491 -19.78 -18.40 5.45
C VAL A 491 -19.46 -19.11 4.13
N HIS A 492 -18.18 -19.42 3.87
CA HIS A 492 -17.77 -20.04 2.61
C HIS A 492 -17.81 -21.58 2.63
N SER A 493 -17.86 -22.21 3.80
CA SER A 493 -17.64 -23.66 3.95
C SER A 493 -16.28 -24.10 3.39
N ILE A 494 -15.25 -23.30 3.62
CA ILE A 494 -13.86 -23.58 3.27
C ILE A 494 -13.13 -24.01 4.54
N ARG A 495 -12.43 -25.15 4.48
CA ARG A 495 -11.65 -25.66 5.63
C ARG A 495 -10.31 -24.91 5.75
N PRO A 496 -9.76 -24.73 6.97
CA PRO A 496 -8.37 -24.33 7.15
C PRO A 496 -7.41 -25.37 6.57
N ASP A 497 -6.17 -24.95 6.33
CA ASP A 497 -5.05 -25.78 5.85
C ASP A 497 -5.26 -26.47 4.48
N LEU A 498 -6.24 -26.06 3.65
CA LEU A 498 -6.38 -26.60 2.28
C LEU A 498 -5.13 -26.32 1.42
N SER A 499 -4.44 -25.22 1.69
CA SER A 499 -3.12 -24.92 1.13
C SER A 499 -2.42 -23.88 2.02
N ALA A 500 -1.16 -23.58 1.71
CA ALA A 500 -0.41 -22.47 2.30
C ALA A 500 -1.00 -21.07 1.99
N ALA A 501 -2.13 -20.97 1.31
CA ALA A 501 -2.87 -19.73 1.10
C ALA A 501 -3.91 -19.44 2.20
N PHE A 502 -4.19 -20.39 3.09
CA PHE A 502 -5.24 -20.28 4.12
C PHE A 502 -4.64 -20.17 5.54
N PRO A 503 -5.37 -19.59 6.52
CA PRO A 503 -4.88 -19.48 7.89
C PRO A 503 -4.78 -20.86 8.57
N VAL A 504 -3.84 -20.97 9.51
CA VAL A 504 -3.46 -22.25 10.13
C VAL A 504 -4.53 -22.79 11.10
N LYS A 505 -4.89 -24.07 10.98
CA LYS A 505 -5.94 -24.78 11.76
C LYS A 505 -5.78 -24.84 13.28
N LYS A 506 -4.68 -24.36 13.87
CA LYS A 506 -4.38 -24.41 15.33
C LYS A 506 -5.49 -23.79 16.22
N THR A 507 -6.41 -23.07 15.62
CA THR A 507 -7.46 -22.24 16.19
C THR A 507 -8.89 -22.76 15.94
N ALA A 508 -9.07 -23.75 15.06
CA ALA A 508 -10.36 -24.18 14.51
C ALA A 508 -11.38 -24.71 15.55
N ASN A 509 -10.92 -25.36 16.63
CA ASN A 509 -11.82 -25.89 17.66
C ASN A 509 -12.61 -24.79 18.40
N TYR A 510 -12.01 -23.60 18.59
CA TYR A 510 -12.69 -22.47 19.22
C TYR A 510 -13.77 -21.88 18.30
N VAL A 511 -13.48 -21.78 17.00
CA VAL A 511 -14.42 -21.35 15.95
C VAL A 511 -15.62 -22.29 15.89
N LYS A 512 -15.40 -23.61 15.81
CA LYS A 512 -16.47 -24.62 15.78
C LYS A 512 -17.36 -24.59 17.03
N ASN A 513 -16.76 -24.41 18.20
CA ASN A 513 -17.50 -24.26 19.46
C ASN A 513 -18.28 -22.95 19.57
N TYR A 514 -17.92 -21.92 18.79
CA TYR A 514 -18.73 -20.71 18.67
C TYR A 514 -19.91 -20.94 17.73
N ILE A 515 -19.67 -21.44 16.51
CA ILE A 515 -20.70 -21.73 15.51
C ILE A 515 -21.84 -22.57 16.10
N LYS A 516 -21.50 -23.67 16.78
CA LYS A 516 -22.48 -24.59 17.39
C LYS A 516 -23.41 -23.96 18.43
N LYS A 517 -23.11 -22.78 18.98
CA LYS A 517 -23.93 -22.12 20.01
C LYS A 517 -25.11 -21.34 19.45
N PHE A 518 -25.04 -20.88 18.21
CA PHE A 518 -26.10 -20.08 17.57
C PHE A 518 -26.56 -20.65 16.21
N ASP A 519 -25.81 -21.57 15.62
CA ASP A 519 -26.16 -22.29 14.40
C ASP A 519 -25.82 -23.79 14.57
N SER A 520 -26.49 -24.45 15.50
CA SER A 520 -26.22 -25.85 15.88
C SER A 520 -26.46 -26.86 14.75
N SER A 521 -27.29 -26.50 13.77
CA SER A 521 -27.52 -27.26 12.54
C SER A 521 -26.40 -27.11 11.50
N PHE A 522 -25.39 -26.26 11.73
CA PHE A 522 -24.27 -26.12 10.81
C PHE A 522 -23.35 -27.34 10.86
N SER A 523 -23.34 -28.08 9.76
CA SER A 523 -22.29 -29.05 9.43
C SER A 523 -21.40 -28.52 8.29
N ALA A 524 -20.10 -28.77 8.38
CA ALA A 524 -19.13 -28.49 7.32
C ALA A 524 -18.99 -29.68 6.34
N GLU A 525 -20.08 -30.42 6.15
CA GLU A 525 -20.22 -31.57 5.26
C GLU A 525 -20.65 -31.10 3.85
N GLY A 526 -19.93 -31.57 2.83
CA GLY A 526 -20.17 -31.16 1.42
C GLY A 526 -18.93 -30.74 0.62
N ILE A 527 -17.76 -31.34 0.85
CA ILE A 527 -16.53 -31.07 0.05
C ILE A 527 -15.71 -32.34 -0.27
N THR A 528 -16.33 -33.51 -0.23
CA THR A 528 -15.76 -34.75 -0.79
C THR A 528 -16.90 -35.56 -1.41
N SER A 529 -17.29 -35.14 -2.61
CA SER A 529 -18.14 -35.85 -3.56
C SER A 529 -17.63 -35.50 -4.96
#